data_AF-A0A2V9UWJ6-F1
#
_entry.id   AF-A0A2V9UWJ6-F1
#
_cell.length_a   1.000
_cell.length_b   1.000
_cell.length_c   1.000
_cell.angle_alpha   90.00
_cell.angle_beta   90.00
_cell.angle_gamma   90.00
#
_symmetry.space_group_name_H-M   'P 1'
#
loop_
_entity.id
_entity.type
_entity.pdbx_description
1 polymer ?
#
loop_
_entity_poly.entity_id
_entity_poly.type
_entity_poly.pdbx_seq_one_letter_code
_entity_poly.pdbx_strand_id
1 'polypeptide(L)'
;MRSRLLVAVIFICSATVWAADKIVPPDVKLGLWEITETHNMSGMSMTIPPEALARMTPEQRAKMEEQMKGTMGGGQKPKIRQYCVTKEKLEKDSVFGDEREQCTRTILESSPTMTEVKLQCKANEMTSDGTFKFEALSKENVKGMMRMVMTGRGQNMKMDMDFVAKYLSPVCGDVK
;
A
#
# COMPACT_ATOMS: atom_id res chain seq x y z
N MET A 1 -70.90 19.60 -4.77
CA MET A 1 -69.94 19.54 -5.89
C MET A 1 -68.51 19.63 -5.34
N ARG A 2 -67.83 18.47 -5.35
CA ARG A 2 -66.39 18.16 -5.35
C ARG A 2 -65.39 19.23 -4.85
N SER A 3 -65.05 19.10 -3.57
CA SER A 3 -63.82 19.62 -2.96
C SER A 3 -62.59 18.98 -3.62
N ARG A 4 -61.60 19.78 -4.02
CA ARG A 4 -60.32 19.30 -4.56
C ARG A 4 -59.25 19.45 -3.47
N LEU A 5 -58.90 18.34 -2.83
CA LEU A 5 -57.70 18.24 -2.00
C LEU A 5 -56.46 18.35 -2.89
N LEU A 6 -55.63 19.36 -2.63
CA LEU A 6 -54.27 19.45 -3.15
C LEU A 6 -53.35 18.59 -2.28
N VAL A 7 -52.97 17.42 -2.79
CA VAL A 7 -51.94 16.57 -2.18
C VAL A 7 -50.57 17.13 -2.59
N ALA A 8 -49.89 17.79 -1.65
CA ALA A 8 -48.50 18.19 -1.82
C ALA A 8 -47.60 16.96 -1.61
N VAL A 9 -47.09 16.39 -2.71
CA VAL A 9 -46.07 15.35 -2.68
C VAL A 9 -44.73 16.01 -2.37
N ILE A 10 -44.32 15.95 -1.10
CA ILE A 10 -42.97 16.32 -0.69
C ILE A 10 -42.04 15.19 -1.15
N PHE A 11 -41.40 15.40 -2.30
CA PHE A 11 -40.29 14.57 -2.77
C PHE A 11 -39.10 14.82 -1.84
N ILE A 12 -38.96 14.00 -0.81
CA ILE A 12 -37.75 13.94 0.00
C ILE A 12 -36.64 13.46 -0.94
N CYS A 13 -35.84 14.40 -1.42
CA CYS A 13 -34.57 14.09 -2.06
C CYS A 13 -33.71 13.37 -1.04
N SER A 14 -33.70 12.04 -1.10
CA SER A 14 -32.67 11.21 -0.49
C SER A 14 -31.36 11.54 -1.20
N ALA A 15 -30.72 12.63 -0.79
CA ALA A 15 -29.30 12.83 -1.02
C ALA A 15 -28.60 11.69 -0.27
N THR A 16 -28.34 10.59 -0.97
CA THR A 16 -27.32 9.65 -0.58
C THR A 16 -26.01 10.41 -0.64
N VAL A 17 -25.68 11.07 0.46
CA VAL A 17 -24.33 11.55 0.72
C VAL A 17 -23.47 10.29 0.68
N TRP A 18 -22.78 10.08 -0.43
CA TRP A 18 -21.59 9.24 -0.43
C TRP A 18 -20.64 9.89 0.55
N ALA A 19 -20.63 9.40 1.79
CA ALA A 19 -19.53 9.63 2.69
C ALA A 19 -18.33 9.01 1.97
N ALA A 20 -17.48 9.85 1.36
CA ALA A 20 -16.13 9.43 1.06
C ALA A 20 -15.55 8.98 2.40
N ASP A 21 -15.30 7.68 2.56
CA ASP A 21 -14.70 7.12 3.77
C ASP A 21 -13.33 7.79 3.95
N LYS A 22 -13.29 8.87 4.74
CA LYS A 22 -12.06 9.60 5.02
C LYS A 22 -11.28 8.82 6.05
N ILE A 23 -10.01 8.58 5.77
CA ILE A 23 -9.10 8.00 6.76
C ILE A 23 -8.84 9.02 7.85
N VAL A 24 -8.99 8.56 9.09
CA VAL A 24 -8.56 9.25 10.28
C VAL A 24 -7.03 9.24 10.29
N PRO A 25 -6.36 10.41 10.26
CA PRO A 25 -4.92 10.47 10.32
C PRO A 25 -4.39 9.86 11.63
N PRO A 26 -3.29 9.09 11.59
CA PRO A 26 -2.70 8.52 12.80
C PRO A 26 -2.13 9.62 13.72
N ASP A 27 -2.27 9.44 15.04
CA ASP A 27 -1.72 10.37 16.05
C ASP A 27 -0.24 10.07 16.32
N VAL A 28 0.63 10.52 15.42
CA VAL A 28 2.08 10.35 15.49
C VAL A 28 2.80 11.69 15.39
N LYS A 29 4.05 11.77 15.88
CA LYS A 29 4.85 12.99 15.78
C LYS A 29 5.19 13.33 14.32
N LEU A 30 5.10 14.62 14.01
CA LEU A 30 5.67 15.18 12.78
C LEU A 30 7.18 15.32 12.93
N GLY A 31 7.92 15.09 11.86
CA GLY A 31 9.38 15.17 11.84
C GLY A 31 10.05 13.98 11.14
N LEU A 32 11.32 13.77 11.46
CA LEU A 32 12.15 12.71 10.90
C LEU A 32 11.89 11.37 11.58
N TRP A 33 11.67 10.33 10.78
CA TRP A 33 11.51 8.96 11.22
C TRP A 33 12.52 8.05 10.51
N GLU A 34 12.92 6.98 11.19
CA GLU A 34 13.66 5.86 10.60
C GLU A 34 12.73 4.66 10.47
N ILE A 35 12.65 4.10 9.27
CA ILE A 35 11.82 2.95 8.93
C ILE A 35 12.75 1.79 8.62
N THR A 36 12.52 0.66 9.28
CA THR A 36 13.12 -0.63 8.95
C THR A 36 12.05 -1.52 8.32
N GLU A 37 12.26 -1.92 7.07
CA GLU A 37 11.31 -2.78 6.34
C GLU A 37 11.97 -4.09 5.92
N THR A 38 11.20 -5.16 5.96
CA THR A 38 11.58 -6.49 5.48
C THR A 38 10.63 -6.89 4.38
N HIS A 39 11.16 -7.31 3.24
CA HIS A 39 10.37 -7.74 2.09
C HIS A 39 10.59 -9.23 1.84
N ASN A 40 9.49 -9.92 1.55
CA ASN A 40 9.48 -11.27 1.07
C ASN A 40 8.62 -11.32 -0.20
N MET A 41 9.21 -11.82 -1.29
CA MET A 41 8.52 -11.94 -2.57
C MET A 41 8.65 -13.37 -3.05
N SER A 42 7.54 -13.97 -3.44
CA SER A 42 7.48 -15.36 -3.92
C SER A 42 6.56 -15.47 -5.12
N GLY A 43 6.67 -16.59 -5.86
CA GLY A 43 5.86 -16.83 -7.06
C GLY A 43 6.30 -16.05 -8.30
N MET A 44 7.32 -15.19 -8.19
CA MET A 44 8.04 -14.67 -9.35
C MET A 44 8.85 -15.80 -9.97
N SER A 45 8.22 -16.58 -10.86
CA SER A 45 8.96 -17.42 -11.79
C SER A 45 9.68 -16.48 -12.75
N MET A 46 10.95 -16.17 -12.45
CA MET A 46 11.85 -15.68 -13.47
C MET A 46 12.16 -16.85 -14.41
N THR A 47 11.18 -17.22 -15.23
CA THR A 47 11.37 -18.16 -16.33
C THR A 47 12.19 -17.42 -17.36
N ILE A 48 13.50 -17.54 -17.27
CA ILE A 48 14.41 -16.93 -18.23
C ILE A 48 14.24 -17.71 -19.53
N PRO A 49 13.84 -17.08 -20.64
CA PRO A 49 13.69 -17.77 -21.91
C PRO A 49 14.99 -18.51 -22.25
N PRO A 50 14.93 -19.79 -22.69
CA PRO A 50 16.13 -20.54 -23.04
C PRO A 50 17.01 -19.83 -24.06
N GLU A 51 16.39 -19.07 -24.96
CA GLU A 51 17.09 -18.23 -25.95
C GLU A 51 17.86 -17.07 -25.29
N ALA A 52 17.31 -16.44 -24.25
CA ALA A 52 17.99 -15.39 -23.51
C ALA A 52 19.18 -15.96 -22.71
N LEU A 53 19.04 -17.16 -22.15
CA LEU A 53 20.14 -17.87 -21.49
C LEU A 53 21.28 -18.21 -22.46
N ALA A 54 20.94 -18.58 -23.70
CA ALA A 54 21.91 -18.92 -24.74
C ALA A 54 22.69 -17.70 -25.26
N ARG A 55 22.10 -16.50 -25.20
CA ARG A 55 22.72 -15.23 -25.62
C ARG A 55 23.55 -14.55 -24.53
N MET A 56 23.54 -15.08 -23.30
CA MET A 56 24.32 -14.52 -22.20
C MET A 56 25.77 -14.98 -22.25
N THR A 57 26.68 -14.02 -22.07
CA THR A 57 28.08 -14.33 -21.75
C THR A 57 28.18 -15.03 -20.38
N PRO A 58 29.26 -15.78 -20.11
CA PRO A 58 29.48 -16.43 -18.82
C PRO A 58 29.42 -15.44 -17.63
N GLU A 59 29.94 -14.23 -17.80
CA GLU A 59 29.90 -13.18 -16.77
C GLU A 59 28.48 -12.67 -16.50
N GLN A 60 27.66 -12.51 -17.55
CA GLN A 60 26.26 -12.11 -17.40
C GLN A 60 25.44 -13.20 -16.70
N ARG A 61 25.69 -14.47 -17.02
CA ARG A 61 25.03 -15.59 -16.36
C ARG A 61 25.41 -15.67 -14.89
N ALA A 62 26.68 -15.52 -14.55
CA ALA A 62 27.15 -15.52 -13.15
C ALA A 62 26.52 -14.39 -12.33
N LYS A 63 26.49 -13.16 -12.86
CA LYS A 63 25.82 -12.01 -12.20
C LYS A 63 24.33 -12.25 -12.00
N MET A 64 23.67 -12.84 -12.99
CA MET A 64 22.25 -13.13 -12.93
C MET A 64 21.93 -14.25 -11.93
N GLU A 65 22.75 -15.30 -11.85
CA GLU A 65 22.62 -16.36 -10.84
C GLU A 65 22.87 -15.83 -9.42
N GLU A 66 23.86 -14.94 -9.24
CA GLU A 66 24.11 -14.26 -7.97
C GLU A 66 22.92 -13.39 -7.56
N GLN A 67 22.37 -12.62 -8.50
CA GLN A 67 21.18 -11.81 -8.26
C GLN A 67 19.97 -12.68 -7.92
N MET A 68 19.76 -13.79 -8.64
CA MET A 68 18.69 -14.76 -8.39
C MET A 68 18.80 -15.41 -7.01
N LYS A 69 20.00 -15.77 -6.56
CA LYS A 69 20.23 -16.28 -5.21
C LYS A 69 19.81 -15.27 -4.14
N GLY A 70 19.98 -13.97 -4.42
CA GLY A 70 19.53 -12.88 -3.55
C GLY A 70 18.01 -12.65 -3.53
N THR A 71 17.28 -13.02 -4.59
CA THR A 71 15.82 -12.80 -4.70
C THR A 71 14.96 -14.04 -4.49
N MET A 72 15.47 -15.25 -4.71
CA MET A 72 14.65 -16.47 -4.81
C MET A 72 14.68 -17.39 -3.58
N GLY A 73 15.52 -17.13 -2.57
CA GLY A 73 15.77 -18.15 -1.52
C GLY A 73 16.05 -17.68 -0.09
N GLY A 74 16.06 -16.39 0.21
CA GLY A 74 16.31 -15.91 1.57
C GLY A 74 15.81 -14.49 1.71
N GLY A 75 15.02 -14.23 2.76
CA GLY A 75 14.38 -12.94 2.99
C GLY A 75 15.33 -11.78 2.72
N GLN A 76 14.86 -10.77 1.99
CA GLN A 76 15.68 -9.59 1.73
C GLN A 76 16.18 -9.05 3.06
N LYS A 77 17.47 -8.69 3.12
CA LYS A 77 18.04 -8.00 4.28
C LYS A 77 17.13 -6.79 4.59
N PRO A 78 16.83 -6.54 5.87
CA PRO A 78 16.04 -5.38 6.24
C PRO A 78 16.63 -4.11 5.64
N LYS A 79 15.80 -3.32 4.98
CA LYS A 79 16.19 -2.02 4.44
C LYS A 79 15.85 -0.95 5.46
N ILE A 80 16.83 -0.13 5.77
CA ILE A 80 16.66 1.02 6.67
C ILE A 80 16.64 2.28 5.82
N ARG A 81 15.64 3.13 6.02
CA ARG A 81 15.54 4.44 5.37
C ARG A 81 14.99 5.48 6.33
N GLN A 82 15.28 6.74 6.05
CA GLN A 82 14.68 7.85 6.76
C GLN A 82 13.53 8.45 5.95
N TYR A 83 12.51 8.97 6.65
CA TYR A 83 11.34 9.58 6.02
C TYR A 83 10.86 10.78 6.85
N CYS A 84 10.51 11.87 6.17
CA CYS A 84 9.93 13.05 6.80
C CYS A 84 8.40 12.96 6.82
N VAL A 85 7.82 12.92 8.02
CA VAL A 85 6.37 12.94 8.25
C VAL A 85 5.92 14.38 8.46
N THR A 86 5.05 14.87 7.58
CA THR A 86 4.45 16.20 7.65
C THR A 86 2.94 16.10 7.81
N LYS A 87 2.30 17.16 8.31
CA LYS A 87 0.84 17.23 8.45
C LYS A 87 0.14 16.97 7.12
N GLU A 88 0.64 17.56 6.05
CA GLU A 88 0.11 17.38 4.70
C GLU A 88 0.14 15.92 4.24
N LYS A 89 1.25 15.20 4.49
CA LYS A 89 1.38 13.77 4.16
C LYS A 89 0.44 12.89 4.99
N LEU A 90 0.09 13.28 6.21
CA LEU A 90 -0.88 12.53 7.01
C LEU A 90 -2.34 12.78 6.58
N GLU A 91 -2.63 13.99 6.09
CA GLU A 91 -4.00 14.42 5.75
C GLU A 91 -4.39 14.17 4.28
N LYS A 92 -3.44 14.36 3.35
CA LYS A 92 -3.68 14.18 1.90
C LYS A 92 -3.26 12.79 1.44
N ASP A 93 -2.06 12.38 1.83
CA ASP A 93 -1.48 11.09 1.47
C ASP A 93 -1.76 10.07 2.55
N SER A 94 -3.03 9.85 2.91
CA SER A 94 -3.40 8.67 3.71
C SER A 94 -2.62 7.50 3.12
N VAL A 95 -1.63 6.96 3.85
CA VAL A 95 -0.47 6.04 3.60
C VAL A 95 -0.42 5.14 2.33
N PHE A 96 -1.23 5.40 1.32
CA PHE A 96 -1.79 4.44 0.37
C PHE A 96 -1.84 5.03 -1.06
N GLY A 97 -1.34 6.25 -1.24
CA GLY A 97 -1.27 6.93 -2.54
C GLY A 97 -2.62 7.43 -3.04
N ASP A 98 -2.57 8.14 -4.17
CA ASP A 98 -3.75 8.64 -4.87
C ASP A 98 -4.72 7.52 -5.24
N GLU A 99 -6.01 7.85 -5.32
CA GLU A 99 -7.02 6.99 -5.94
C GLU A 99 -6.60 6.71 -7.39
N ARG A 100 -6.14 5.48 -7.64
CA ARG A 100 -5.93 4.99 -9.00
C ARG A 100 -7.29 4.53 -9.52
N GLU A 101 -7.75 5.04 -10.67
CA GLU A 101 -9.05 4.70 -11.27
C GLU A 101 -9.28 3.18 -11.39
N GLN A 102 -8.20 2.41 -11.54
CA GLN A 102 -8.19 0.96 -11.65
C GLN A 102 -8.17 0.21 -10.30
N CYS A 103 -8.24 0.91 -9.17
CA CYS A 103 -8.14 0.33 -7.83
C CYS A 103 -9.30 0.74 -6.93
N THR A 104 -10.03 -0.24 -6.42
CA THR A 104 -11.00 -0.05 -5.35
C THR A 104 -10.31 -0.13 -4.00
N ARG A 105 -10.50 0.90 -3.18
CA ARG A 105 -10.02 0.95 -1.81
C ARG A 105 -11.18 0.72 -0.84
N THR A 106 -10.97 -0.13 0.16
CA THR A 106 -11.94 -0.37 1.22
C THR A 106 -11.26 -0.17 2.56
N ILE A 107 -11.72 0.80 3.33
CA ILE A 107 -11.24 1.05 4.69
C ILE A 107 -11.98 0.08 5.61
N LEU A 108 -11.25 -0.80 6.27
CA LEU A 108 -11.80 -1.77 7.21
C LEU A 108 -11.76 -1.22 8.64
N GLU A 109 -10.72 -0.48 8.97
CA GLU A 109 -10.56 0.21 10.25
C GLU A 109 -9.78 1.49 10.05
N SER A 110 -10.18 2.58 10.73
CA SER A 110 -9.43 3.83 10.74
C SER A 110 -9.66 4.58 12.05
N SER A 111 -8.58 4.73 12.81
CA SER A 111 -8.52 5.42 14.08
C SER A 111 -7.13 6.05 14.26
N PRO A 112 -6.91 6.88 15.30
CA PRO A 112 -5.60 7.47 15.56
C PRO A 112 -4.48 6.44 15.79
N THR A 113 -4.81 5.21 16.18
CA THR A 113 -3.83 4.17 16.52
C THR A 113 -3.79 2.99 15.55
N MET A 114 -4.83 2.82 14.73
CA MET A 114 -4.98 1.66 13.86
C MET A 114 -5.54 2.09 12.51
N THR A 115 -4.98 1.57 11.43
CA THR A 115 -5.57 1.72 10.10
C THR A 115 -5.41 0.42 9.34
N GLU A 116 -6.52 -0.10 8.84
CA GLU A 116 -6.56 -1.29 7.99
C GLU A 116 -7.31 -0.98 6.71
N VAL A 117 -6.67 -1.26 5.59
CA VAL A 117 -7.22 -0.99 4.26
C VAL A 117 -7.00 -2.20 3.38
N LYS A 118 -8.05 -2.55 2.64
CA LYS A 118 -7.98 -3.48 1.52
C LYS A 118 -7.90 -2.70 0.22
N LEU A 119 -7.01 -3.12 -0.67
CA LEU A 119 -6.82 -2.55 -2.00
C LEU A 119 -7.06 -3.64 -3.04
N GLN A 120 -7.97 -3.42 -3.97
CA GLN A 120 -8.25 -4.34 -5.06
C GLN A 120 -8.10 -3.61 -6.39
N CYS A 121 -7.10 -3.97 -7.17
CA CYS A 121 -6.83 -3.34 -8.46
C CYS A 121 -7.08 -4.33 -9.61
N LYS A 122 -7.60 -3.81 -10.71
CA LYS A 122 -7.75 -4.56 -11.96
C LYS A 122 -7.34 -3.68 -13.14
N ALA A 123 -6.24 -4.03 -13.80
CA ALA A 123 -5.74 -3.34 -14.98
C ALA A 123 -5.42 -4.37 -16.08
N ASN A 124 -6.13 -4.29 -17.21
CA ASN A 124 -6.01 -5.24 -18.31
C ASN A 124 -6.17 -6.71 -17.82
N GLU A 125 -5.20 -7.58 -18.12
CA GLU A 125 -5.14 -8.98 -17.70
C GLU A 125 -4.46 -9.20 -16.33
N MET A 126 -4.25 -8.12 -15.56
CA MET A 126 -3.62 -8.18 -14.25
C MET A 126 -4.60 -7.75 -13.16
N THR A 127 -4.69 -8.57 -12.12
CA THR A 127 -5.41 -8.24 -10.88
C THR A 127 -4.42 -8.18 -9.71
N SER A 128 -4.71 -7.33 -8.74
CA SER A 128 -3.96 -7.26 -7.49
C SER A 128 -4.91 -7.14 -6.32
N ASP A 129 -4.73 -7.98 -5.31
CA ASP A 129 -5.43 -7.90 -4.04
C ASP A 129 -4.40 -7.63 -2.95
N GLY A 130 -4.63 -6.59 -2.15
CA GLY A 130 -3.72 -6.15 -1.11
C GLY A 130 -4.45 -5.87 0.20
N THR A 131 -3.78 -6.16 1.30
CA THR A 131 -4.16 -5.70 2.63
C THR A 131 -2.98 -4.97 3.24
N PHE A 132 -3.24 -3.80 3.78
CA PHE A 132 -2.26 -3.04 4.54
C PHE A 132 -2.82 -2.74 5.92
N LYS A 133 -1.94 -2.86 6.92
CA LYS A 133 -2.22 -2.54 8.32
C LYS A 133 -1.13 -1.62 8.85
N PHE A 134 -1.55 -0.63 9.62
CA PHE A 134 -0.68 0.29 10.34
C PHE A 134 -1.15 0.40 11.78
N GLU A 135 -0.21 0.33 12.70
CA GLU A 135 -0.42 0.46 14.14
C GLU A 135 0.53 1.50 14.72
N ALA A 136 -0.03 2.56 15.34
CA ALA A 136 0.74 3.45 16.19
C ALA A 136 0.79 2.89 17.61
N LEU A 137 1.93 2.31 17.98
CA LEU A 137 2.19 1.78 19.32
C LEU A 137 2.37 2.92 20.33
N SER A 138 2.94 4.03 19.86
CA SER A 138 3.01 5.32 20.55
C SER A 138 3.17 6.42 19.52
N LYS A 139 3.20 7.69 19.96
CA LYS A 139 3.46 8.82 19.06
C LYS A 139 4.84 8.78 18.38
N GLU A 140 5.75 7.92 18.85
CA GLU A 140 7.14 7.81 18.41
C GLU A 140 7.50 6.43 17.85
N ASN A 141 6.60 5.46 17.94
CA ASN A 141 6.85 4.09 17.50
C ASN A 141 5.64 3.54 16.78
N VAL A 142 5.86 3.04 15.58
CA VAL A 142 4.81 2.47 14.73
C VAL A 142 5.29 1.14 14.15
N LYS A 143 4.34 0.31 13.76
CA LYS A 143 4.59 -0.87 12.95
C LYS A 143 3.52 -0.98 11.88
N GLY A 144 3.78 -1.79 10.88
CA GLY A 144 2.77 -2.13 9.91
C GLY A 144 3.19 -3.29 9.04
N MET A 145 2.24 -3.70 8.21
CA MET A 145 2.42 -4.79 7.27
C MET A 145 1.64 -4.53 6.00
N MET A 146 2.13 -5.09 4.90
CA MET A 146 1.45 -5.14 3.61
C MET A 146 1.55 -6.55 3.07
N ARG A 147 0.42 -7.11 2.65
CA ARG A 147 0.35 -8.40 1.97
C ARG A 147 -0.35 -8.16 0.65
N MET A 148 0.26 -8.57 -0.44
CA MET A 148 -0.23 -8.31 -1.78
C MET A 148 -0.09 -9.57 -2.64
N VAL A 149 -1.12 -9.86 -3.41
CA VAL A 149 -1.16 -10.94 -4.38
C VAL A 149 -1.48 -10.34 -5.73
N MET A 150 -0.56 -10.49 -6.68
CA MET A 150 -0.72 -10.03 -8.05
C MET A 150 -0.86 -11.24 -8.97
N THR A 151 -1.93 -11.30 -9.75
CA THR A 151 -2.18 -12.40 -10.69
C THR A 151 -2.34 -11.84 -12.10
N GLY A 152 -1.66 -12.44 -13.07
CA GLY A 152 -1.79 -12.06 -14.47
C GLY A 152 -0.80 -12.79 -15.37
N ARG A 153 -1.14 -12.94 -16.65
CA ARG A 153 -0.28 -13.57 -17.67
C ARG A 153 0.25 -14.97 -17.28
N GLY A 154 -0.61 -15.76 -16.61
CA GLY A 154 -0.26 -17.11 -16.15
C GLY A 154 0.71 -17.17 -14.97
N GLN A 155 1.03 -16.03 -14.35
CA GLN A 155 1.89 -15.94 -13.18
C GLN A 155 1.12 -15.40 -11.96
N ASN A 156 1.54 -15.82 -10.78
CA ASN A 156 1.03 -15.32 -9.51
C ASN A 156 2.21 -14.93 -8.63
N MET A 157 2.26 -13.66 -8.23
CA MET A 157 3.30 -13.10 -7.38
C MET A 157 2.69 -12.72 -6.04
N LYS A 158 3.32 -13.18 -4.96
CA LYS A 158 3.01 -12.74 -3.60
C LYS A 158 4.11 -11.83 -3.10
N MET A 159 3.71 -10.70 -2.54
CA MET A 159 4.60 -9.74 -1.92
C MET A 159 4.12 -9.47 -0.50
N ASP A 160 5.02 -9.71 0.42
CA ASP A 160 4.83 -9.53 1.84
C ASP A 160 5.86 -8.54 2.35
N MET A 161 5.42 -7.52 3.07
CA MET A 161 6.27 -6.51 3.66
C MET A 161 5.85 -6.30 5.12
N ASP A 162 6.82 -6.31 6.02
CA ASP A 162 6.65 -5.90 7.41
C ASP A 162 7.57 -4.71 7.67
N PHE A 163 7.11 -3.72 8.43
CA PHE A 163 7.95 -2.60 8.81
C PHE A 163 7.72 -2.17 10.25
N VAL A 164 8.78 -1.61 10.83
CA VAL A 164 8.74 -0.85 12.07
C VAL A 164 9.35 0.52 11.80
N ALA A 165 8.83 1.56 12.46
CA ALA A 165 9.46 2.87 12.38
C ALA A 165 9.50 3.57 13.74
N LYS A 166 10.58 4.33 13.93
CA LYS A 166 10.83 5.11 15.14
C LYS A 166 11.07 6.57 14.80
N TYR A 167 10.55 7.45 15.64
CA TYR A 167 10.79 8.88 15.55
C TYR A 167 12.25 9.19 15.93
N LEU A 168 12.90 10.07 15.17
CA LEU A 168 14.27 10.50 15.40
C LEU A 168 14.36 11.94 15.89
N SER A 169 13.65 12.87 15.25
CA SER A 169 13.87 14.30 15.44
C SER A 169 12.70 15.13 14.89
N PRO A 170 12.42 16.32 15.44
CA PRO A 170 11.41 17.21 14.89
C PRO A 170 11.84 17.87 13.56
N VAL A 171 13.14 17.79 13.22
CA VAL A 171 13.72 18.42 12.03
C VAL A 171 14.02 17.36 10.98
N CYS A 172 13.47 17.51 9.77
CA CYS A 172 13.65 16.55 8.67
C CYS A 172 14.99 16.67 7.94
N GLY A 173 15.69 17.80 8.06
CA GLY A 173 16.92 18.05 7.29
C GLY A 173 16.66 17.98 5.78
N ASP A 174 17.56 17.32 5.05
CA ASP A 174 17.48 17.15 3.59
C ASP A 174 16.57 15.98 3.15
N VAL A 175 15.92 15.29 4.09
CA VAL A 175 15.03 14.15 3.80
C VAL A 175 13.67 14.66 3.32
N LYS A 176 13.31 14.34 2.08
CA LYS A 176 12.01 14.70 1.46
C LYS A 176 10.95 13.62 1.64
#